data_AF-A0A842HJX4-F1
#
_entry.id   AF-A0A842HJX4-F1
#
_cell.length_a   1.000
_cell.length_b   1.000
_cell.length_c   1.000
_cell.angle_alpha   90.00
_cell.angle_beta   90.00
_cell.angle_gamma   90.00
#
_symmetry.space_group_name_H-M   'P 1'
#
loop_
_entity.id
_entity.type
_entity.pdbx_description
1 polymer ?
#
loop_
_entity_poly.entity_id
_entity_poly.type
_entity_poly.pdbx_seq_one_letter_code
_entity_poly.pdbx_strand_id
1 'polypeptide(L)'
;MDNSLAELGDRLRSLRARHGLTQEEFAQLAGIGYKFYQDIEGARKKEIWLSTVERLAIPYGLRAWQLLTPDMPEDSKVARKAPSSRVHRR
;
A
#
# COMPACT_ATOMS: atom_id res chain seq x y z
N MET A 1 -10.87 -17.55 10.97
CA MET A 1 -9.60 -17.58 10.21
C MET A 1 -9.00 -16.18 10.32
N ASP A 2 -7.70 -16.08 10.54
CA ASP A 2 -7.02 -14.79 10.63
C ASP A 2 -7.17 -14.01 9.31
N ASN A 3 -7.75 -12.81 9.40
CA ASN A 3 -8.13 -11.97 8.26
C ASN A 3 -7.23 -10.73 8.11
N SER A 4 -6.16 -10.64 8.91
CA SER A 4 -5.30 -9.46 9.03
C SER A 4 -4.70 -8.99 7.69
N LEU A 5 -4.34 -9.92 6.80
CA LEU A 5 -3.81 -9.57 5.48
C LEU A 5 -4.86 -9.04 4.50
N ALA A 6 -6.10 -9.51 4.60
CA ALA A 6 -7.19 -8.98 3.79
C ALA A 6 -7.51 -7.54 4.24
N GLU A 7 -7.58 -7.30 5.55
CA GLU A 7 -7.77 -5.97 6.13
C GLU A 7 -6.65 -5.00 5.76
N LEU A 8 -5.39 -5.47 5.81
CA LEU A 8 -4.25 -4.69 5.31
C LEU A 8 -4.38 -4.37 3.82
N GLY A 9 -4.80 -5.34 3.00
CA GLY A 9 -5.01 -5.16 1.57
C GLY A 9 -6.06 -4.10 1.24
N ASP A 10 -7.21 -4.15 1.92
CA ASP A 10 -8.29 -3.18 1.73
C ASP A 10 -7.91 -1.78 2.24
N ARG A 11 -7.13 -1.71 3.32
CA ARG A 11 -6.55 -0.45 3.80
C ARG A 11 -5.57 0.16 2.79
N LEU A 12 -4.68 -0.65 2.23
CA LEU A 12 -3.76 -0.20 1.19
C LEU A 12 -4.52 0.30 -0.05
N ARG A 13 -5.56 -0.42 -0.47
CA ARG A 13 -6.45 0.01 -1.56
C ARG A 13 -7.11 1.36 -1.24
N SER A 14 -7.62 1.53 -0.04
CA SER A 14 -8.30 2.75 0.40
C SER A 14 -7.34 3.95 0.45
N LEU A 15 -6.15 3.76 1.03
CA LEU A 15 -5.10 4.79 1.04
C LEU A 15 -4.68 5.14 -0.38
N ARG A 16 -4.45 4.14 -1.23
CA ARG A 16 -4.06 4.34 -2.63
C ARG A 16 -5.11 5.13 -3.40
N ALA A 17 -6.38 4.77 -3.29
CA ALA A 17 -7.49 5.48 -3.92
C ALA A 17 -7.65 6.92 -3.40
N ARG A 18 -7.56 7.13 -2.07
CA ARG A 18 -7.59 8.47 -1.44
C ARG A 18 -6.51 9.40 -1.99
N HIS A 19 -5.36 8.85 -2.37
CA HIS A 19 -4.22 9.59 -2.91
C HIS A 19 -4.13 9.55 -4.45
N GLY A 20 -5.15 9.04 -5.15
CA GLY A 20 -5.20 9.03 -6.62
C GLY A 20 -4.15 8.16 -7.31
N LEU A 21 -3.61 7.16 -6.60
CA LEU A 21 -2.51 6.33 -7.08
C LEU A 21 -3.04 5.07 -7.79
N THR A 22 -2.33 4.60 -8.80
CA THR A 22 -2.51 3.24 -9.33
C THR A 22 -1.68 2.23 -8.55
N GLN A 23 -1.98 0.94 -8.72
CA GLN A 23 -1.20 -0.12 -8.06
C GLN A 23 0.26 -0.13 -8.53
N GLU A 24 0.50 0.20 -9.80
CA GLU A 24 1.85 0.33 -10.36
C GLU A 24 2.60 1.51 -9.73
N GLU A 25 1.94 2.66 -9.59
CA GLU A 25 2.53 3.87 -9.00
C GLU A 25 2.89 3.67 -7.54
N PHE A 26 1.98 3.07 -6.78
CA PHE A 26 2.24 2.81 -5.38
C PHE A 26 3.38 1.79 -5.21
N ALA A 27 3.41 0.71 -6.01
CA ALA A 27 4.49 -0.27 -5.96
C ALA A 27 5.87 0.39 -6.23
N GLN A 28 5.93 1.30 -7.20
CA GLN A 28 7.15 2.08 -7.48
C GLN A 28 7.53 3.00 -6.31
N LEU A 29 6.56 3.71 -5.72
CA LEU A 29 6.80 4.55 -4.53
C LEU A 29 7.31 3.74 -3.33
N ALA A 30 6.77 2.54 -3.12
CA ALA A 30 7.16 1.62 -2.04
C ALA A 30 8.46 0.85 -2.32
N GLY A 31 9.01 0.94 -3.54
CA GLY A 31 10.18 0.17 -3.95
C GLY A 31 9.97 -1.34 -3.92
N ILE A 32 8.76 -1.80 -4.28
CA ILE A 32 8.40 -3.22 -4.35
C ILE A 32 7.90 -3.60 -5.74
N GLY A 33 7.96 -4.89 -6.09
CA GLY A 33 7.47 -5.35 -7.39
C GLY A 33 5.96 -5.17 -7.55
N TYR A 34 5.52 -4.69 -8.71
CA TYR A 34 4.09 -4.48 -9.01
C TYR A 34 3.22 -5.71 -8.74
N LYS A 35 3.61 -6.89 -9.26
CA LYS A 35 2.86 -8.14 -9.05
C LYS A 35 2.79 -8.52 -7.57
N PHE A 36 3.87 -8.27 -6.82
CA PHE A 36 3.93 -8.54 -5.39
C PHE A 36 2.97 -7.62 -4.62
N TYR A 37 2.96 -6.31 -4.91
CA TYR A 37 1.97 -5.39 -4.34
C TYR A 37 0.54 -5.79 -4.70
N GLN A 38 0.30 -6.14 -5.98
CA GLN A 38 -1.02 -6.57 -6.45
C GLN A 38 -1.52 -7.78 -5.66
N ASP A 39 -0.65 -8.73 -5.32
CA ASP A 39 -1.00 -9.93 -4.53
C ASP A 39 -1.27 -9.60 -3.07
N ILE A 40 -0.59 -8.60 -2.49
CA ILE A 40 -0.87 -8.10 -1.14
C ILE A 40 -2.23 -7.39 -1.11
N GLU A 41 -2.45 -6.39 -1.97
CA GLU A 41 -3.70 -5.63 -2.01
C GLU A 41 -4.90 -6.53 -2.36
N GLY A 42 -4.67 -7.60 -3.13
CA GLY A 42 -5.69 -8.56 -3.50
C GLY A 42 -5.87 -9.73 -2.52
N ALA A 43 -5.26 -9.70 -1.34
CA ALA A 43 -5.33 -10.75 -0.32
C ALA A 43 -4.93 -12.16 -0.85
N ARG A 44 -3.99 -12.22 -1.80
CA ARG A 44 -3.47 -13.48 -2.39
C ARG A 44 -2.19 -13.98 -1.72
N LYS A 45 -1.70 -13.26 -0.71
CA LYS A 45 -0.57 -13.69 0.13
C LYS A 45 -1.10 -14.31 1.42
N LYS A 46 -0.42 -15.37 1.87
CA LYS A 46 -0.66 -16.00 3.17
C LYS A 46 0.08 -15.31 4.31
N GLU A 47 1.24 -14.75 4.00
CA GLU A 47 2.13 -14.09 4.96
C GLU A 47 3.02 -13.06 4.24
N ILE A 48 3.51 -12.08 5.00
CA ILE A 48 4.51 -11.11 4.58
C ILE A 48 5.45 -10.80 5.75
N TRP A 49 6.66 -10.35 5.43
CA TRP A 49 7.63 -9.93 6.43
C TRP A 49 7.27 -8.56 7.02
N LEU A 50 7.62 -8.30 8.28
CA LEU A 50 7.46 -6.97 8.90
C LEU A 50 8.15 -5.87 8.08
N SER A 51 9.32 -6.16 7.51
CA SER A 51 10.04 -5.24 6.62
C SER A 51 9.25 -4.87 5.35
N THR A 52 8.33 -5.74 4.91
CA THR A 52 7.39 -5.42 3.83
C THR A 52 6.36 -4.41 4.30
N VAL A 53 5.79 -4.60 5.50
CA VAL A 53 4.84 -3.64 6.10
C VAL A 53 5.49 -2.26 6.27
N GLU A 54 6.75 -2.21 6.71
CA GLU A 54 7.51 -0.96 6.81
C GLU A 54 7.65 -0.25 5.45
N ARG A 55 8.01 -0.99 4.40
CA ARG A 55 8.09 -0.43 3.03
C ARG A 55 6.76 0.07 2.51
N LEU A 56 5.66 -0.60 2.85
CA LEU A 56 4.31 -0.18 2.49
C LEU A 56 3.86 1.09 3.25
N ALA A 57 4.36 1.31 4.47
CA ALA A 57 4.00 2.47 5.28
C ALA A 57 4.74 3.74 4.85
N ILE A 58 6.00 3.62 4.43
CA ILE A 58 6.89 4.74 4.06
C ILE A 58 6.27 5.72 3.04
N PRO A 59 5.68 5.28 1.90
CA PRO A 59 5.10 6.19 0.92
C PRO A 59 4.01 7.11 1.48
N TYR A 60 3.30 6.66 2.52
CA TYR A 60 2.24 7.41 3.19
C TYR A 60 2.73 8.26 4.37
N GLY A 61 4.04 8.29 4.64
CA GLY A 61 4.61 8.96 5.80
C GLY A 61 4.25 8.27 7.12
N LEU A 62 3.92 6.98 7.09
CA LEU A 62 3.49 6.19 8.24
C LEU A 62 4.60 5.26 8.73
N ARG A 63 4.48 4.82 9.98
CA ARG A 63 5.20 3.68 10.55
C ARG A 63 4.37 2.40 10.39
N ALA A 64 5.02 1.24 10.44
CA ALA A 64 4.34 -0.06 10.29
C ALA A 64 3.17 -0.23 11.27
N TRP A 65 3.34 0.15 12.54
CA TRP A 65 2.27 0.02 13.54
C TRP A 65 1.05 0.91 13.23
N GLN A 66 1.25 2.10 12.63
CA GLN A 66 0.16 2.99 12.21
C GLN A 66 -0.59 2.43 10.99
N LEU A 67 0.09 1.67 10.14
CA LEU A 67 -0.54 0.97 9.02
C LEU A 67 -1.37 -0.23 9.50
N LEU A 68 -1.01 -0.83 10.64
CA LEU A 68 -1.66 -2.00 11.21
C LEU A 68 -2.75 -1.67 12.25
N THR A 69 -3.05 -0.39 12.51
CA THR A 69 -4.13 -0.03 13.43
C THR A 69 -5.49 -0.50 12.91
N PRO A 70 -6.48 -0.80 13.77
CA PRO A 70 -7.84 -1.11 13.32
C PRO A 70 -8.48 0.07 12.57
N ASP A 71 -8.26 1.29 13.05
CA ASP A 71 -8.82 2.51 12.45
C ASP A 71 -7.94 3.03 11.32
N MET A 72 -8.57 3.63 10.30
CA MET A 72 -7.88 4.19 9.14
C MET A 72 -6.99 5.38 9.56
N PRO A 73 -5.70 5.43 9.17
CA PRO A 73 -4.84 6.56 9.52
C PRO A 73 -5.27 7.83 8.77
N GLU A 74 -5.70 8.85 9.52
CA GLU A 74 -6.22 10.10 8.96
C GLU A 74 -5.11 10.96 8.31
N ASP A 75 -3.92 10.98 8.93
CA ASP A 75 -2.78 11.87 8.60
C ASP A 75 -1.88 11.38 7.47
N SER A 76 -2.31 10.40 6.67
CA SER A 76 -1.50 9.88 5.57
C SER A 76 -1.19 10.97 4.52
N LYS A 77 0.08 11.06 4.09
CA LYS A 77 0.55 11.99 3.06
C LYS A 77 1.44 11.24 2.08
N VAL A 78 1.31 11.48 0.77
CA VAL A 78 2.25 10.89 -0.19
C VAL A 78 3.58 11.66 -0.15
N ALA A 79 4.64 10.99 0.27
CA ALA A 79 5.95 11.60 0.48
C ALA A 79 6.60 12.18 -0.80
N ARG A 80 6.18 11.71 -1.99
CA ARG A 80 6.73 12.12 -3.30
C ARG A 80 5.63 12.17 -4.35
N LYS A 81 5.77 13.02 -5.38
CA LYS A 81 4.92 12.92 -6.57
C LYS A 81 5.13 11.53 -7.19
N ALA A 82 4.02 10.82 -7.39
CA ALA A 82 4.06 9.51 -8.01
C ALA A 82 4.72 9.59 -9.39
N PRO A 83 5.58 8.63 -9.75
CA PRO A 83 6.07 8.51 -11.11
C PRO A 83 4.86 8.34 -12.05
N SER A 84 4.88 9.01 -13.21
CA SER A 84 3.81 8.87 -14.21
C SER A 84 3.72 7.42 -14.68
N SER A 85 2.62 6.74 -14.36
CA SER A 85 2.33 5.41 -14.91
C SER A 85 1.68 5.47 -16.29
N ARG A 86 1.75 4.36 -17.02
CA ARG A 86 1.06 4.20 -18.32
C ARG A 86 -0.46 4.30 -18.20
N VAL A 87 -1.01 4.06 -17.02
CA VAL A 87 -2.44 4.12 -16.74
C VAL A 87 -3.00 5.53 -16.95
N HIS A 88 -2.26 6.58 -16.56
CA HIS A 88 -2.70 7.97 -16.76
C HIS A 88 -2.35 8.54 -18.14
N ARG A 89 -1.69 7.76 -19.02
CA ARG A 89 -1.37 8.19 -20.40
C ARG A 89 -2.44 7.79 -21.42
N ARG A 90 -3.58 7.27 -20.97
CA ARG A 90 -4.71 6.87 -21.80
C ARG A 90 -5.84 7.88 -21.75
#